data_AF-A0A1B2JCW8-F1
#
_entry.id   AF-A0A1B2JCW8-F1
#
_cell.length_a   1.000
_cell.length_b   1.000
_cell.length_c   1.000
_cell.angle_alpha   90.00
_cell.angle_beta   90.00
_cell.angle_gamma   90.00
#
_symmetry.space_group_name_H-M   'P 1'
#
loop_
_entity.id
_entity.type
_entity.pdbx_description
1 polymer ?
#
loop_
_entity_poly.entity_id
_entity_poly.type
_entity_poly.pdbx_seq_one_letter_code
_entity_poly.pdbx_strand_id
1 'polypeptide(L)'
;MLDIGEALLKEDDQDQYLIDNSKLPLSQLIPKIVAERGRFEDLKEDELIDEILENHQQPTKETTVQEEDQEDSESFMKKKMEVITAVQTALNESSLLLDLVSLLISCTRPAAGSTSMSPHLKQHAKLGSLNCDDISTNGEVARLAEENKERHSTVGLGWKSDALDVASKRLLSASERLNDEVLKEKMYWDNILETLEANEVLLKLNSKGGLSNSKEIGVKYGFGDSGSTYFDRGIAILKKGRSFGEIHFNRINNIQVDRDEKVVKVSILSKVDDEYTLTGESNSRNYLDKLKNFQMNHTSIVGEIERARFFIFEEEFFHQLLKEATELISYQVQVDGNKIVVDLGEEIIEIESVLAETQLDDNQVPHKELSHNQRADYITIFLRLMLCAHFRSNLENKRHNPTALTVHPPGTPKQKVQLNLLRPLIGNYRHNKHLQLLKNIIEMLIRNIYLDDEKVAEIMSEHIKLTRHLAEPKSQKNQDPFIRCKTPPVSEFLLELPSRSGAFTLKVIITVSATSSFCGLQVRLRMFKILDKDSEMLLDVTFSDVRDVQDCLSWSWNRYL
;
A
#
# COMPACT_ATOMS: atom_id res chain seq x y z
N MET A 1 -17.52 -80.04 41.36
CA MET A 1 -16.68 -79.86 42.57
C MET A 1 -15.31 -79.47 42.06
N LEU A 2 -15.00 -78.16 42.12
CA LEU A 2 -13.68 -77.47 42.07
C LEU A 2 -12.71 -77.90 40.95
N ASP A 3 -12.59 -77.18 39.83
CA ASP A 3 -12.02 -75.82 39.63
C ASP A 3 -10.50 -75.76 39.92
N ILE A 4 -9.71 -75.99 38.87
CA ILE A 4 -8.27 -75.70 38.81
C ILE A 4 -8.02 -75.10 37.41
N GLY A 5 -8.44 -73.85 37.25
CA GLY A 5 -7.99 -72.96 36.19
C GLY A 5 -6.89 -72.03 36.72
N GLU A 6 -6.01 -71.61 35.81
CA GLU A 6 -5.13 -70.43 35.93
C GLU A 6 -4.11 -70.42 37.07
N ALA A 7 -2.89 -70.86 36.79
CA ALA A 7 -1.74 -70.41 37.59
C ALA A 7 -0.39 -70.29 36.86
N LEU A 8 -0.24 -70.61 35.56
CA LEU A 8 1.13 -70.73 35.01
C LEU A 8 1.37 -70.23 33.58
N LEU A 9 0.54 -69.34 33.01
CA LEU A 9 0.86 -68.71 31.73
C LEU A 9 0.41 -67.24 31.67
N LYS A 10 1.10 -66.38 32.42
CA LYS A 10 1.21 -64.94 32.15
C LYS A 10 2.56 -64.43 32.66
N GLU A 11 3.60 -64.66 31.88
CA GLU A 11 4.73 -63.72 31.82
C GLU A 11 4.47 -62.88 30.57
N ASP A 12 3.78 -61.75 30.75
CA ASP A 12 3.83 -60.67 29.78
C ASP A 12 5.21 -60.02 29.93
N ASP A 13 6.09 -60.26 28.95
CA ASP A 13 7.25 -59.41 28.69
C ASP A 13 6.74 -58.00 28.34
N GLN A 14 6.47 -57.19 29.36
CA GLN A 14 6.36 -55.74 29.21
C GLN A 14 7.74 -55.14 29.45
N ASP A 15 8.43 -54.83 28.36
CA ASP A 15 9.62 -54.01 28.36
C ASP A 15 9.39 -52.74 29.20
N GLN A 16 10.11 -52.65 30.32
CA GLN A 16 9.97 -51.61 31.35
C GLN A 16 10.31 -50.17 30.88
N TYR A 17 10.60 -50.00 29.59
CA TYR A 17 11.03 -48.75 28.96
C TYR A 17 10.02 -48.16 27.96
N LEU A 18 8.92 -48.85 27.66
CA LEU A 18 7.82 -48.27 26.88
C LEU A 18 6.89 -47.49 27.82
N ILE A 19 7.19 -46.20 27.99
CA ILE A 19 6.30 -45.28 28.71
C ILE A 19 5.01 -45.16 27.90
N ASP A 20 3.93 -45.69 28.47
CA ASP A 20 2.57 -45.58 27.95
C ASP A 20 2.17 -44.08 27.94
N ASN A 21 2.25 -43.43 26.76
CA ASN A 21 2.05 -41.99 26.62
C ASN A 21 0.66 -41.53 27.10
N SER A 22 -0.30 -42.45 27.21
CA SER A 22 -1.64 -42.24 27.75
C SER A 22 -1.68 -41.91 29.25
N LYS A 23 -0.59 -42.13 29.99
CA LYS A 23 -0.49 -41.91 31.44
C LYS A 23 0.38 -40.70 31.84
N LEU A 24 0.97 -39.99 30.88
CA LEU A 24 1.82 -38.84 31.17
C LEU A 24 0.99 -37.61 31.56
N PRO A 25 1.42 -36.81 32.56
CA PRO A 25 0.76 -35.55 32.88
C PRO A 25 0.92 -34.57 31.72
N LEU A 26 -0.12 -33.76 31.49
CA LEU A 26 -0.20 -32.82 30.37
C LEU A 26 1.01 -31.86 30.31
N SER A 27 1.59 -31.50 31.45
CA SER A 27 2.79 -30.66 31.55
C SER A 27 4.05 -31.28 30.95
N GLN A 28 4.11 -32.61 30.81
CA GLN A 28 5.20 -33.34 30.17
C GLN A 28 4.87 -33.72 28.72
N LEU A 29 3.59 -33.93 28.43
CA LEU A 29 3.11 -34.24 27.08
C LEU A 29 3.25 -33.04 26.14
N ILE A 30 2.92 -31.83 26.61
CA ILE A 30 2.95 -30.61 25.80
C ILE A 30 4.37 -30.32 25.26
N PRO A 31 5.44 -30.26 26.08
CA PRO A 31 6.80 -30.05 25.58
C PRO A 31 7.27 -31.16 24.63
N LYS A 32 6.83 -32.39 24.84
CA LYS A 32 7.17 -33.53 23.98
C LYS A 32 6.52 -33.40 22.60
N ILE A 33 5.24 -33.06 22.54
CA ILE A 33 4.54 -32.79 21.27
C ILE A 33 5.17 -31.60 20.55
N VAL A 34 5.56 -30.54 21.28
CA VAL A 34 6.25 -29.39 20.68
C VAL A 34 7.62 -29.76 20.12
N ALA A 35 8.38 -30.61 20.82
CA ALA A 35 9.68 -31.07 20.34
C ALA A 35 9.56 -32.04 19.14
N GLU A 36 8.51 -32.86 19.09
CA GLU A 36 8.30 -33.84 18.01
C GLU A 36 7.64 -33.22 16.77
N ARG A 37 6.75 -32.23 16.94
CA ARG A 37 5.90 -31.71 15.86
C ARG A 37 5.85 -30.19 15.74
N GLY A 38 6.60 -29.45 16.54
CA GLY A 38 6.66 -27.99 16.48
C GLY A 38 5.44 -27.30 17.10
N ARG A 39 4.94 -26.24 16.48
CA ARG A 39 3.88 -25.39 17.04
C ARG A 39 2.53 -26.11 16.96
N PHE A 40 1.73 -26.05 18.04
CA PHE A 40 0.40 -26.68 18.08
C PHE A 40 -0.59 -26.14 17.03
N GLU A 41 -0.35 -24.93 16.52
CA GLU A 41 -1.21 -24.28 15.53
C GLU A 41 -1.20 -24.98 14.18
N ASP A 42 -0.09 -25.67 13.85
CA ASP A 42 0.09 -26.38 12.59
C ASP A 42 -0.47 -27.82 12.66
N LEU A 43 -0.88 -28.30 13.84
CA LEU A 43 -1.45 -29.63 14.05
C LEU A 43 -2.93 -29.65 13.69
N LYS A 44 -3.26 -30.12 12.48
CA LYS A 44 -4.65 -30.38 12.06
C LYS A 44 -5.04 -31.83 12.31
N GLU A 45 -6.30 -32.03 12.72
CA GLU A 45 -6.85 -33.37 13.00
C GLU A 45 -6.85 -34.26 11.75
N ASP A 46 -7.15 -33.69 10.58
CA ASP A 46 -7.18 -34.42 9.30
C ASP A 46 -5.79 -34.97 8.93
N GLU A 47 -4.72 -34.18 9.09
CA GLU A 47 -3.35 -34.61 8.81
C GLU A 47 -2.86 -35.69 9.79
N LEU A 48 -3.28 -35.62 11.06
CA LEU A 48 -2.99 -36.63 12.06
C LEU A 48 -3.70 -37.96 11.76
N ILE A 49 -4.94 -37.91 11.29
CA ILE A 49 -5.69 -39.10 10.88
C ILE A 49 -5.00 -39.76 9.68
N ASP A 50 -4.59 -38.97 8.69
CA ASP A 50 -3.87 -39.47 7.52
C ASP A 50 -2.52 -40.08 7.91
N GLU A 51 -1.79 -39.49 8.85
CA GLU A 51 -0.54 -40.06 9.36
C GLU A 51 -0.74 -41.33 10.19
N ILE A 52 -1.81 -41.42 10.98
CA ILE A 52 -2.16 -42.65 11.71
C ILE A 52 -2.48 -43.78 10.71
N LEU A 53 -3.09 -43.45 9.57
CA LEU A 53 -3.35 -44.39 8.49
C LEU A 53 -2.06 -44.81 7.76
N GLU A 54 -1.13 -43.87 7.52
CA GLU A 54 0.16 -44.13 6.86
C GLU A 54 1.16 -44.90 7.75
N ASN A 55 1.22 -44.62 9.06
CA ASN A 55 2.14 -45.28 10.01
C ASN A 55 1.89 -46.79 10.20
N HIS A 56 0.78 -47.33 9.69
CA HIS A 56 0.52 -48.78 9.67
C HIS A 56 1.26 -49.53 8.55
N GLN A 57 2.04 -48.87 7.67
CA GLN A 57 2.66 -49.54 6.51
C GLN A 57 4.20 -49.49 6.35
N GLN A 58 4.98 -48.57 6.95
CA GLN A 58 6.45 -48.64 7.20
C GLN A 58 7.06 -47.25 7.54
N PRO A 59 8.30 -47.16 8.09
CA PRO A 59 8.72 -46.02 8.90
C PRO A 59 9.31 -44.82 8.12
N THR A 60 8.90 -43.63 8.58
CA THR A 60 9.59 -42.32 8.64
C THR A 60 10.28 -41.77 7.39
N LYS A 61 9.69 -40.71 6.85
CA LYS A 61 10.42 -39.60 6.21
C LYS A 61 10.33 -38.38 7.12
N GLU A 62 11.49 -37.89 7.55
CA GLU A 62 11.62 -36.64 8.29
C GLU A 62 11.38 -35.46 7.35
N THR A 63 10.41 -34.63 7.68
CA THR A 63 10.17 -33.33 7.05
C THR A 63 10.94 -32.28 7.85
N THR A 64 12.04 -31.79 7.30
CA THR A 64 12.75 -30.60 7.82
C THR A 64 11.90 -29.36 7.62
N VAL A 65 11.45 -28.75 8.72
CA VAL A 65 10.81 -27.42 8.74
C VAL A 65 11.87 -26.38 9.12
N GLN A 66 11.92 -25.29 8.36
CA GLN A 66 12.84 -24.16 8.53
C GLN A 66 12.36 -23.26 9.69
N GLU A 67 13.10 -23.24 10.80
CA GLU A 67 12.91 -22.35 11.95
C GLU A 67 13.92 -21.18 11.93
N GLU A 68 13.84 -20.26 10.97
CA GLU A 68 14.93 -19.27 10.77
C GLU A 68 14.84 -17.97 11.59
N ASP A 69 13.82 -17.73 12.43
CA ASP A 69 13.70 -16.44 13.14
C ASP A 69 13.60 -16.51 14.68
N GLN A 70 13.27 -17.66 15.29
CA GLN A 70 13.22 -17.78 16.76
C GLN A 70 14.52 -18.30 17.38
N GLU A 71 15.31 -19.09 16.65
CA GLU A 71 16.60 -19.63 17.13
C GLU A 71 17.62 -18.53 17.47
N ASP A 72 17.61 -17.40 16.77
CA ASP A 72 18.60 -16.32 16.96
C ASP A 72 18.45 -15.61 18.32
N SER A 73 17.23 -15.44 18.82
CA SER A 73 17.01 -14.74 20.09
C SER A 73 17.32 -15.62 21.30
N GLU A 74 16.88 -16.88 21.27
CA GLU A 74 17.13 -17.83 22.33
C GLU A 74 18.60 -18.23 22.40
N SER A 75 19.24 -18.47 21.25
CA SER A 75 20.68 -18.75 21.20
C SER A 75 21.50 -17.56 21.68
N PHE A 76 21.09 -16.32 21.39
CA PHE A 76 21.72 -15.11 21.93
C PHE A 76 21.58 -15.03 23.45
N MET A 77 20.37 -15.24 23.98
CA MET A 77 20.13 -15.22 25.43
C MET A 77 20.88 -16.32 26.16
N LYS A 78 20.99 -17.51 25.57
CA LYS A 78 21.80 -18.61 26.08
C LYS A 78 23.29 -18.24 26.13
N LYS A 79 23.86 -17.74 25.02
CA LYS A 79 25.25 -17.27 24.98
C LYS A 79 25.50 -16.14 25.97
N LYS A 80 24.56 -15.20 26.11
CA LYS A 80 24.63 -14.13 27.12
C LYS A 80 24.68 -14.69 28.53
N MET A 81 23.86 -15.70 28.85
CA MET A 81 23.87 -16.36 30.14
C MET A 81 25.20 -17.09 30.39
N GLU A 82 25.74 -17.80 29.40
CA GLU A 82 27.05 -18.47 29.48
C GLU A 82 28.19 -17.49 29.78
N VAL A 83 28.16 -16.30 29.15
CA VAL A 83 29.15 -15.24 29.45
C VAL A 83 28.99 -14.74 30.88
N ILE A 84 27.74 -14.50 31.33
CA ILE A 84 27.48 -14.02 32.69
C ILE A 84 27.95 -15.03 33.73
N THR A 85 27.70 -16.33 33.54
CA THR A 85 28.13 -17.37 34.48
C THR A 85 29.65 -17.47 34.53
N ALA A 86 30.34 -17.45 33.38
CA ALA A 86 31.81 -17.46 33.33
C ALA A 86 32.43 -16.21 33.99
N VAL A 87 31.81 -15.03 33.84
CA VAL A 87 32.25 -13.81 34.53
C VAL A 87 32.02 -13.91 36.04
N GLN A 88 30.90 -14.47 36.46
CA GLN A 88 30.59 -14.66 37.89
C GLN A 88 31.55 -15.64 38.56
N THR A 89 31.90 -16.75 37.91
CA THR A 89 32.87 -17.70 38.46
C THR A 89 34.25 -17.06 38.61
N ALA A 90 34.73 -16.34 37.59
CA ALA A 90 36.00 -15.63 37.66
C ALA A 90 36.01 -14.53 38.74
N LEU A 91 34.89 -13.82 38.92
CA LEU A 91 34.73 -12.81 39.96
C LEU A 91 34.73 -13.43 41.37
N ASN A 92 34.06 -14.57 41.54
CA ASN A 92 34.04 -15.31 42.81
C ASN A 92 35.45 -15.82 43.17
N GLU A 93 36.18 -16.40 42.22
CA GLU A 93 37.56 -16.88 42.43
C GLU A 93 38.52 -15.73 42.76
N SER A 94 38.41 -14.60 42.04
CA SER A 94 39.18 -13.39 42.34
C SER A 94 38.87 -12.82 43.73
N SER A 95 37.61 -12.92 44.16
CA SER A 95 37.18 -12.48 45.50
C SER A 95 37.76 -13.38 46.60
N LEU A 96 37.82 -14.70 46.38
CA LEU A 96 38.48 -15.64 47.30
C LEU A 96 39.99 -15.36 47.41
N LEU A 97 40.65 -15.04 46.29
CA LEU A 97 42.07 -14.69 46.30
C LEU A 97 42.32 -13.34 47.00
N LEU A 98 41.44 -12.36 46.79
CA LEU A 98 41.48 -11.09 47.52
C LEU A 98 41.35 -11.33 49.03
N ASP A 99 40.43 -12.19 49.44
CA ASP A 99 40.23 -12.59 50.84
C ASP A 99 41.48 -13.27 51.43
N LEU A 100 42.10 -14.19 50.69
CA LEU A 100 43.35 -14.87 51.07
C LEU A 100 44.49 -13.89 51.29
N VAL A 101 44.74 -13.00 50.32
CA VAL A 101 45.80 -11.99 50.38
C VAL A 101 45.52 -10.99 51.51
N SER A 102 44.26 -10.61 51.71
CA SER A 102 43.87 -9.70 52.77
C SER A 102 44.06 -10.30 54.17
N LEU A 103 43.79 -11.60 54.34
CA LEU A 103 44.14 -12.34 55.56
C LEU A 103 45.64 -12.37 55.80
N LEU A 104 46.46 -12.62 54.77
CA LEU A 104 47.92 -12.62 54.90
C LEU A 104 48.47 -11.23 55.27
N ILE A 105 47.99 -10.17 54.62
CA ILE A 105 48.39 -8.79 54.91
C ILE A 105 47.95 -8.37 56.31
N SER A 106 46.82 -8.88 56.81
CA SER A 106 46.29 -8.52 58.12
C SER A 106 47.24 -8.85 59.29
N CYS A 107 48.19 -9.79 59.11
CA CYS A 107 49.28 -10.06 60.06
C CYS A 107 50.17 -8.85 60.33
N THR A 108 50.46 -8.06 59.29
CA THR A 108 51.40 -6.94 59.36
C THR A 108 50.70 -5.59 59.36
N ARG A 109 49.56 -5.48 58.67
CA ARG A 109 48.76 -4.27 58.52
C ARG A 109 47.26 -4.59 58.70
N PRO A 110 46.77 -4.68 59.94
CA PRO A 110 45.40 -5.10 60.23
C PRO A 110 44.33 -4.16 59.65
N ALA A 111 44.60 -2.85 59.60
CA ALA A 111 43.68 -1.86 59.04
C ALA A 111 43.47 -2.03 57.52
N ALA A 112 44.54 -2.37 56.78
CA ALA A 112 44.49 -2.58 55.34
C ALA A 112 43.79 -3.90 54.99
N GLY A 113 44.20 -5.01 55.64
CA GLY A 113 43.60 -6.33 55.41
C GLY A 113 42.13 -6.41 55.84
N SER A 114 41.74 -5.75 56.93
CA SER A 114 40.33 -5.77 57.36
C SER A 114 39.38 -5.02 56.44
N THR A 115 39.87 -4.11 55.58
CA THR A 115 39.01 -3.30 54.70
C THR A 115 38.67 -4.04 53.42
N SER A 116 39.60 -4.83 52.89
CA SER A 116 39.43 -5.61 51.65
C SER A 116 38.90 -7.02 51.85
N MET A 117 38.85 -7.52 53.10
CA MET A 117 38.22 -8.80 53.43
C MET A 117 36.69 -8.75 53.33
N SER A 118 36.12 -9.84 52.86
CA SER A 118 34.68 -10.05 52.88
C SER A 118 34.13 -10.06 54.32
N PRO A 119 32.91 -9.55 54.54
CA PRO A 119 32.29 -9.56 55.88
C PRO A 119 32.11 -10.98 56.44
N HIS A 120 31.87 -11.96 55.57
CA HIS A 120 31.71 -13.36 55.96
C HIS A 120 33.01 -13.91 56.56
N LEU A 121 34.13 -13.71 55.88
CA LEU A 121 35.42 -14.17 56.36
C LEU A 121 35.86 -13.47 57.66
N LYS A 122 35.57 -12.17 57.78
CA LYS A 122 35.89 -11.38 58.99
C LYS A 122 35.18 -11.88 60.26
N GLN A 123 34.01 -12.51 60.11
CA GLN A 123 33.27 -13.08 61.25
C GLN A 123 33.83 -14.44 61.67
N HIS A 124 34.36 -15.23 60.73
CA HIS A 124 34.77 -16.62 60.96
C HIS A 124 36.28 -16.80 61.19
N ALA A 125 37.12 -15.90 60.69
CA ALA A 125 38.56 -15.95 60.84
C ALA A 125 39.10 -14.72 61.59
N LYS A 126 40.04 -14.95 62.49
CA LYS A 126 40.73 -13.85 63.19
C LYS A 126 41.74 -13.20 62.23
N LEU A 127 41.95 -11.90 62.41
CA LEU A 127 43.02 -11.19 61.70
C LEU A 127 44.37 -11.85 62.00
N GLY A 128 45.16 -12.05 60.95
CA GLY A 128 46.49 -12.63 61.01
C GLY A 128 46.56 -14.16 61.13
N SER A 129 45.55 -14.87 60.63
CA SER A 129 45.48 -16.34 60.68
C SER A 129 46.47 -17.07 59.75
N LEU A 130 47.09 -16.37 58.79
CA LEU A 130 47.98 -16.96 57.78
C LEU A 130 49.38 -16.37 57.90
N ASN A 131 50.41 -17.21 57.79
CA ASN A 131 51.80 -16.76 57.72
C ASN A 131 52.43 -17.20 56.39
N CYS A 132 53.52 -16.53 55.98
CA CYS A 132 54.35 -16.92 54.86
C CYS A 132 55.75 -17.23 55.41
N ASP A 133 56.24 -18.44 55.14
CA ASP A 133 57.56 -18.89 55.60
C ASP A 133 58.37 -19.41 54.40
N ASP A 134 59.68 -19.19 54.44
CA ASP A 134 60.59 -19.61 53.37
C ASP A 134 61.08 -21.04 53.66
N ILE A 135 60.44 -22.01 53.00
CA ILE A 135 60.81 -23.41 53.13
C ILE A 135 62.01 -23.67 52.22
N SER A 136 63.22 -23.73 52.79
CA SER A 136 64.42 -24.13 52.04
C SER A 136 64.24 -25.55 51.49
N THR A 137 64.18 -25.70 50.18
CA THR A 137 64.04 -27.00 49.52
C THR A 137 65.34 -27.79 49.65
N ASN A 138 65.32 -28.91 50.39
CA ASN A 138 66.48 -29.80 50.49
C ASN A 138 66.82 -30.41 49.11
N GLY A 139 68.08 -30.79 48.90
CA GLY A 139 68.68 -31.06 47.58
C GLY A 139 67.95 -32.01 46.62
N GLU A 140 67.18 -33.00 47.10
CA GLU A 140 66.33 -33.84 46.23
C GLU A 140 65.04 -33.14 45.80
N VAL A 141 64.41 -32.40 46.72
CA VAL A 141 63.19 -31.61 46.48
C VAL A 141 63.49 -30.40 45.60
N ALA A 142 64.67 -29.77 45.77
CA ALA A 142 65.12 -28.66 44.94
C ALA A 142 65.34 -29.09 43.47
N ARG A 143 65.94 -30.26 43.25
CA ARG A 143 66.16 -30.81 41.89
C ARG A 143 64.84 -31.17 41.20
N LEU A 144 63.91 -31.78 41.92
CA LEU A 144 62.56 -32.07 41.39
C LEU A 144 61.77 -30.79 41.10
N ALA A 145 61.91 -29.75 41.93
CA ALA A 145 61.28 -28.46 41.71
C ALA A 145 61.82 -27.75 40.46
N GLU A 146 63.12 -27.84 40.20
CA GLU A 146 63.76 -27.26 39.01
C GLU A 146 63.38 -28.00 37.72
N GLU A 147 63.35 -29.33 37.76
CA GLU A 147 62.85 -30.15 36.64
C GLU A 147 61.36 -29.86 36.36
N ASN A 148 60.53 -29.73 37.39
CA ASN A 148 59.13 -29.35 37.23
C ASN A 148 58.99 -27.92 36.69
N LYS A 149 59.83 -26.98 37.11
CA LYS A 149 59.83 -25.61 36.59
C LYS A 149 60.16 -25.56 35.10
N GLU A 150 61.17 -26.30 34.65
CA GLU A 150 61.51 -26.38 33.22
C GLU A 150 60.40 -27.05 32.40
N ARG A 151 59.80 -28.12 32.92
CA ARG A 151 58.62 -28.76 32.31
C ARG A 151 57.45 -27.79 32.22
N HIS A 152 57.09 -27.10 33.30
CA HIS A 152 56.01 -26.11 33.31
C HIS A 152 56.29 -24.93 32.37
N SER A 153 57.53 -24.46 32.29
CA SER A 153 57.93 -23.40 31.35
C SER A 153 57.76 -23.84 29.90
N THR A 154 58.14 -25.07 29.59
CA THR A 154 58.00 -25.65 28.24
C THR A 154 56.53 -25.84 27.88
N VAL A 155 55.71 -26.33 28.81
CA VAL A 155 54.26 -26.45 28.65
C VAL A 155 53.61 -25.07 28.45
N GLY A 156 54.02 -24.07 29.24
CA GLY A 156 53.52 -22.69 29.09
C GLY A 156 53.86 -22.07 27.74
N LEU A 157 55.06 -22.35 27.22
CA LEU A 157 55.45 -21.94 25.86
C LEU A 157 54.60 -22.66 24.80
N GLY A 158 54.35 -23.96 24.98
CA GLY A 158 53.47 -24.75 24.11
C GLY A 158 52.04 -24.20 24.06
N TRP A 159 51.43 -23.93 25.23
CA TRP A 159 50.10 -23.34 25.33
C TRP A 159 50.03 -21.96 24.69
N LYS A 160 51.09 -21.14 24.82
CA LYS A 160 51.13 -19.83 24.15
C LYS A 160 51.19 -19.98 22.62
N SER A 161 51.99 -20.91 22.11
CA SER A 161 52.08 -21.17 20.67
C SER A 161 50.76 -21.71 20.10
N ASP A 162 50.12 -22.65 20.80
CA ASP A 162 48.80 -23.18 20.43
C ASP A 162 47.72 -22.08 20.45
N ALA A 163 47.70 -21.24 21.48
CA ALA A 163 46.79 -20.11 21.56
C ALA A 163 46.98 -19.11 20.40
N LEU A 164 48.23 -18.86 19.98
CA LEU A 164 48.53 -18.01 18.83
C LEU A 164 48.07 -18.65 17.51
N ASP A 165 48.23 -19.96 17.36
CA ASP A 165 47.74 -20.69 16.18
C ASP A 165 46.20 -20.66 16.10
N VAL A 166 45.52 -20.90 17.21
CA VAL A 166 44.06 -20.79 17.32
C VAL A 166 43.59 -19.36 17.01
N ALA A 167 44.28 -18.34 17.54
CA ALA A 167 43.95 -16.94 17.26
C ALA A 167 44.12 -16.61 15.77
N SER A 168 45.21 -17.08 15.14
CA SER A 168 45.46 -16.90 13.70
C SER A 168 44.34 -17.51 12.86
N LYS A 169 43.95 -18.77 13.13
CA LYS A 169 42.85 -19.44 12.43
C LYS A 169 41.51 -18.72 12.61
N ARG A 170 41.23 -18.20 13.81
CA ARG A 170 40.00 -17.41 14.08
C ARG A 170 39.99 -16.08 13.33
N LEU A 171 41.14 -15.40 13.25
CA LEU A 171 41.26 -14.15 12.49
C LEU A 171 41.11 -14.40 10.98
N LEU A 172 41.68 -15.49 10.46
CA LEU A 172 41.53 -15.88 9.06
C LEU A 172 40.07 -16.19 8.71
N SER A 173 39.40 -17.06 9.49
CA SER A 173 37.97 -17.36 9.28
C SER A 173 37.07 -16.13 9.45
N ALA A 174 37.39 -15.22 10.40
CA ALA A 174 36.67 -13.96 10.52
C ALA A 174 36.89 -13.04 9.29
N SER A 175 38.09 -13.03 8.72
CA SER A 175 38.41 -12.29 7.50
C SER A 175 37.67 -12.85 6.29
N GLU A 176 37.58 -14.17 6.15
CA GLU A 176 36.80 -14.84 5.09
C GLU A 176 35.32 -14.46 5.19
N ARG A 177 34.73 -14.59 6.39
CA ARG A 177 33.34 -14.18 6.64
C ARG A 177 33.10 -12.69 6.34
N LEU A 178 34.03 -11.82 6.71
CA LEU A 178 33.91 -10.39 6.44
C LEU A 178 33.97 -10.11 4.92
N ASN A 179 34.82 -10.83 4.20
CA ASN A 179 34.92 -10.71 2.75
C ASN A 179 33.61 -11.14 2.07
N ASP A 180 32.97 -12.20 2.54
CA ASP A 180 31.65 -12.62 2.03
C ASP A 180 30.58 -11.54 2.26
N GLU A 181 30.59 -10.89 3.43
CA GLU A 181 29.69 -9.77 3.70
C GLU A 181 29.98 -8.53 2.84
N VAL A 182 31.26 -8.26 2.53
CA VAL A 182 31.66 -7.20 1.59
C VAL A 182 31.17 -7.51 0.18
N LEU A 183 31.19 -8.77 -0.26
CA LEU A 183 30.65 -9.16 -1.57
C LEU A 183 29.13 -8.94 -1.64
N LYS A 184 28.39 -9.33 -0.59
CA LYS A 184 26.95 -9.05 -0.50
C LYS A 184 26.66 -7.54 -0.49
N GLU A 185 27.51 -6.77 0.20
CA GLU A 185 27.40 -5.32 0.25
C GLU A 185 27.67 -4.68 -1.11
N LYS A 186 28.65 -5.19 -1.85
CA LYS A 186 28.91 -4.75 -3.22
C LYS A 186 27.67 -4.95 -4.11
N MET A 187 27.06 -6.13 -4.08
CA MET A 187 25.84 -6.40 -4.84
C MET A 187 24.68 -5.47 -4.44
N TYR A 188 24.54 -5.17 -3.15
CA TYR A 188 23.57 -4.19 -2.67
C TYR A 188 23.82 -2.78 -3.25
N TRP A 189 25.06 -2.29 -3.24
CA TRP A 189 25.38 -0.97 -3.82
C TRP A 189 25.27 -0.94 -5.34
N ASP A 190 25.58 -2.04 -6.03
CA ASP A 190 25.42 -2.17 -7.49
C ASP A 190 23.92 -2.06 -7.87
N ASN A 191 23.02 -2.68 -7.09
CA ASN A 191 21.57 -2.57 -7.31
C ASN A 191 21.02 -1.16 -6.95
N ILE A 192 21.59 -0.48 -5.95
CA ILE A 192 21.26 0.93 -5.67
C ILE A 192 21.73 1.81 -6.83
N LEU A 193 22.89 1.54 -7.41
CA LEU A 193 23.40 2.27 -8.55
C LEU A 193 22.46 2.12 -9.76
N GLU A 194 21.96 0.92 -10.03
CA GLU A 194 20.93 0.69 -11.07
C GLU A 194 19.68 1.54 -10.81
N THR A 195 19.23 1.60 -9.55
CA THR A 195 18.07 2.42 -9.14
C THR A 195 18.33 3.92 -9.35
N LEU A 196 19.56 4.38 -9.10
CA LEU A 196 19.97 5.76 -9.33
C LEU A 196 20.06 6.08 -10.83
N GLU A 197 20.57 5.15 -11.65
CA GLU A 197 20.61 5.27 -13.11
C GLU A 197 19.21 5.35 -13.72
N ALA A 198 18.22 4.68 -13.10
CA ALA A 198 16.80 4.78 -13.44
C ALA A 198 16.15 6.13 -13.04
N ASN A 199 16.90 7.08 -12.46
CA ASN A 199 16.43 8.38 -11.95
C ASN A 199 15.39 8.31 -10.83
N GLU A 200 15.43 7.26 -10.00
CA GLU A 200 14.55 7.14 -8.84
C GLU A 200 15.04 8.02 -7.67
N VAL A 201 14.09 8.52 -6.87
CA VAL A 201 14.41 9.40 -5.74
C VAL A 201 14.79 8.58 -4.52
N LEU A 202 16.07 8.60 -4.17
CA LEU A 202 16.59 7.97 -2.96
C LEU A 202 16.43 8.89 -1.74
N LEU A 203 15.97 8.31 -0.63
CA LEU A 203 15.76 8.97 0.65
C LEU A 203 16.54 8.23 1.73
N LYS A 204 17.14 9.00 2.63
CA LYS A 204 17.71 8.42 3.85
C LYS A 204 16.62 8.30 4.91
N LEU A 205 16.40 7.09 5.38
CA LEU A 205 15.39 6.78 6.38
C LEU A 205 16.08 6.35 7.66
N ASN A 206 15.48 6.74 8.78
CA ASN A 206 15.84 6.18 10.08
C ASN A 206 14.84 5.06 10.34
N SER A 207 15.32 3.82 10.45
CA SER A 207 14.44 2.69 10.73
C SER A 207 13.75 2.89 12.08
N LYS A 208 12.42 2.79 12.12
CA LYS A 208 11.64 2.98 13.34
C LYS A 208 11.71 1.70 14.16
N GLY A 209 12.61 1.67 15.14
CA GLY A 209 12.73 0.56 16.07
C GLY A 209 13.84 0.78 17.08
N GLY A 210 13.69 1.82 17.91
CA GLY A 210 14.21 2.07 19.27
C GLY A 210 15.60 1.62 19.76
N LEU A 211 16.28 0.64 19.17
CA LEU A 211 17.53 0.06 19.67
C LEU A 211 18.69 0.13 18.68
N SER A 212 18.43 0.26 17.38
CA SER A 212 19.49 0.41 16.37
C SER A 212 19.14 1.54 15.42
N ASN A 213 19.92 2.62 15.46
CA ASN A 213 19.80 3.76 14.55
C ASN A 213 20.38 3.38 13.17
N SER A 214 19.88 2.29 12.56
CA SER A 214 20.25 1.90 11.20
C SER A 214 19.70 2.95 10.24
N LYS A 215 20.62 3.58 9.51
CA LYS A 215 20.32 4.48 8.41
C LYS A 215 20.09 3.61 7.20
N GLU A 216 18.83 3.39 6.88
CA GLU A 216 18.43 2.60 5.71
C GLU A 216 18.17 3.54 4.53
N ILE A 217 18.43 3.04 3.33
CA ILE A 217 18.10 3.76 2.10
C ILE A 217 16.69 3.36 1.70
N GLY A 218 15.87 4.35 1.42
CA GLY A 218 14.54 4.17 0.86
C GLY A 218 14.42 4.79 -0.51
N VAL A 219 13.40 4.35 -1.23
CA VAL A 219 12.99 4.90 -2.53
C VAL A 219 11.62 5.53 -2.35
N LYS A 220 11.45 6.72 -2.93
CA LYS A 220 10.15 7.36 -3.05
C LYS A 220 9.56 7.07 -4.42
N TYR A 221 8.44 6.37 -4.44
CA TYR A 221 7.69 6.04 -5.65
C TYR A 221 6.33 6.75 -5.74
N GLY A 222 5.84 7.35 -4.64
CA GLY A 222 4.56 8.04 -4.58
C GLY A 222 4.57 9.50 -5.03
N PHE A 223 3.37 10.05 -5.25
CA PHE A 223 3.14 11.35 -5.90
C PHE A 223 2.99 12.55 -4.94
N GLY A 224 3.47 12.43 -3.70
CA GLY A 224 3.31 13.49 -2.67
C GLY A 224 3.86 14.87 -3.10
N ASP A 225 4.95 14.89 -3.87
CA ASP A 225 5.55 16.13 -4.37
C ASP A 225 4.73 16.76 -5.49
N SER A 226 4.02 15.93 -6.26
CA SER A 226 3.18 16.33 -7.39
C SER A 226 1.86 16.97 -6.96
N GLY A 227 1.57 17.09 -5.65
CA GLY A 227 0.33 17.66 -5.15
C GLY A 227 -0.72 16.63 -4.70
N SER A 228 -0.36 15.34 -4.65
CA SER A 228 -1.16 14.28 -4.01
C SER A 228 -1.45 14.63 -2.54
N THR A 229 -2.63 14.23 -2.09
CA THR A 229 -3.08 14.37 -0.69
C THR A 229 -3.47 13.03 -0.07
N TYR A 230 -3.17 11.93 -0.76
CA TYR A 230 -3.43 10.58 -0.27
C TYR A 230 -2.63 10.30 1.01
N PHE A 231 -3.18 9.42 1.85
CA PHE A 231 -2.59 9.13 3.16
C PHE A 231 -1.23 8.43 3.03
N ASP A 232 -1.09 7.57 2.01
CA ASP A 232 0.16 6.93 1.70
C ASP A 232 1.05 7.85 0.87
N ARG A 233 2.28 8.07 1.36
CA ARG A 233 3.27 8.92 0.70
C ARG A 233 4.06 8.16 -0.38
N GLY A 234 3.91 6.83 -0.45
CA GLY A 234 4.62 5.96 -1.39
C GLY A 234 6.12 5.98 -1.17
N ILE A 235 6.54 5.56 0.02
CA ILE A 235 7.95 5.42 0.39
C ILE A 235 8.20 3.95 0.72
N ALA A 236 9.27 3.38 0.18
CA ALA A 236 9.73 2.04 0.47
C ALA A 236 11.16 2.05 1.03
N ILE A 237 11.51 1.06 1.83
CA ILE A 237 12.88 0.76 2.27
C ILE A 237 13.46 -0.31 1.37
N LEU A 238 14.70 -0.11 0.92
CA LEU A 238 15.50 -1.11 0.24
C LEU A 238 16.26 -1.93 1.28
N LYS A 239 15.74 -3.10 1.64
CA LYS A 239 16.39 -3.99 2.61
C LYS A 239 17.32 -4.97 1.90
N LYS A 240 18.48 -5.20 2.49
CA LYS A 240 19.41 -6.26 2.07
C LYS A 240 18.82 -7.63 2.42
N GLY A 241 18.72 -8.53 1.44
CA GLY A 241 18.37 -9.93 1.62
C GLY A 241 19.48 -10.69 2.35
N ARG A 242 19.09 -11.63 3.22
CA ARG A 242 20.03 -12.36 4.10
C ARG A 242 21.01 -13.26 3.33
N SER A 243 20.55 -13.85 2.22
CA SER A 243 21.27 -14.93 1.54
C SER A 243 22.27 -14.43 0.49
N PHE A 244 21.85 -13.58 -0.46
CA PHE A 244 22.68 -13.22 -1.63
C PHE A 244 23.03 -11.73 -1.74
N GLY A 245 22.58 -10.88 -0.80
CA GLY A 245 22.76 -9.42 -0.91
C GLY A 245 21.83 -8.76 -1.93
N GLU A 246 20.81 -9.48 -2.42
CA GLU A 246 19.73 -8.93 -3.22
C GLU A 246 18.95 -7.86 -2.44
N ILE A 247 18.34 -6.92 -3.16
CA ILE A 247 17.52 -5.87 -2.54
C ILE A 247 16.07 -6.32 -2.53
N HIS A 248 15.45 -6.32 -1.35
CA HIS A 248 14.01 -6.44 -1.20
C HIS A 248 13.36 -5.07 -1.04
N PHE A 249 12.41 -4.78 -1.92
CA PHE A 249 11.57 -3.60 -1.85
C PHE A 249 10.48 -3.77 -0.78
N ASN A 250 10.65 -3.10 0.36
CA ASN A 250 9.70 -3.14 1.46
C ASN A 250 8.95 -1.82 1.60
N ARG A 251 7.68 -1.79 1.21
CA ARG A 251 6.80 -0.61 1.33
C ARG A 251 6.65 -0.22 2.81
N ILE A 252 6.93 1.03 3.16
CA ILE A 252 6.83 1.52 4.53
C ILE A 252 5.39 1.94 4.77
N ASN A 253 4.59 1.06 5.36
CA ASN A 253 3.38 1.49 6.05
C ASN A 253 3.14 0.62 7.29
N ASN A 254 2.62 1.25 8.34
CA ASN A 254 2.34 0.65 9.65
C ASN A 254 1.19 -0.38 9.62
N ILE A 255 0.64 -0.68 8.45
CA ILE A 255 -0.43 -1.64 8.25
C ILE A 255 0.24 -2.80 7.52
N GLN A 256 0.72 -3.78 8.29
CA GLN A 256 1.31 -5.04 7.83
C GLN A 256 0.26 -5.95 7.19
N VAL A 257 -0.52 -5.42 6.27
CA VAL A 257 -1.42 -6.21 5.44
C VAL A 257 -0.80 -6.15 4.06
N ASP A 258 -0.48 -7.32 3.50
CA ASP A 258 -0.23 -7.45 2.07
C ASP A 258 -1.32 -6.67 1.35
N ARG A 259 -0.97 -5.51 0.80
CA ARG A 259 -1.96 -4.73 0.09
C ARG A 259 -2.20 -5.47 -1.21
N ASP A 260 -3.35 -6.13 -1.25
CA ASP A 260 -3.86 -6.73 -2.47
C ASP A 260 -3.82 -5.64 -3.55
N GLU A 261 -3.14 -5.96 -4.63
CA GLU A 261 -2.95 -5.05 -5.74
C GLU A 261 -4.30 -4.79 -6.40
N LYS A 262 -4.79 -3.55 -6.32
CA LYS A 262 -6.11 -3.16 -6.81
C LYS A 262 -6.00 -2.29 -8.05
N VAL A 263 -6.90 -2.51 -9.00
CA VAL A 263 -7.02 -1.74 -10.24
C VAL A 263 -8.46 -1.27 -10.40
N VAL A 264 -8.64 -0.08 -10.96
CA VAL A 264 -9.97 0.44 -11.26
C VAL A 264 -10.47 -0.08 -12.60
N LYS A 265 -11.68 -0.62 -12.58
CA LYS A 265 -12.42 -1.12 -13.75
C LYS A 265 -13.67 -0.28 -13.96
N VAL A 266 -13.95 0.08 -15.21
CA VAL A 266 -15.16 0.82 -15.60
C VAL A 266 -16.03 -0.08 -16.48
N SER A 267 -17.29 -0.25 -16.06
CA SER A 267 -18.31 -1.01 -16.78
C SER A 267 -19.48 -0.09 -17.15
N ILE A 268 -20.05 -0.31 -18.34
CA ILE A 268 -21.20 0.44 -18.85
C ILE A 268 -22.35 -0.54 -19.03
N LEU A 269 -23.47 -0.25 -18.38
CA LEU A 269 -24.73 -0.97 -18.54
C LEU A 269 -25.74 -0.07 -19.24
N SER A 270 -26.26 -0.52 -20.37
CA SER A 270 -27.29 0.16 -21.13
C SER A 270 -28.59 -0.61 -21.02
N LYS A 271 -29.70 0.12 -21.05
CA LYS A 271 -31.03 -0.46 -21.01
C LYS A 271 -31.39 -1.04 -22.38
N VAL A 272 -31.49 -2.37 -22.46
CA VAL A 272 -31.92 -3.12 -23.65
C VAL A 272 -33.14 -3.94 -23.22
N ASP A 273 -34.28 -3.76 -23.90
CA ASP A 273 -35.54 -4.47 -23.60
C ASP A 273 -35.99 -4.35 -22.13
N ASP A 274 -35.92 -3.14 -21.58
CA ASP A 274 -36.25 -2.80 -20.19
C ASP A 274 -35.35 -3.38 -19.07
N GLU A 275 -34.35 -4.19 -19.40
CA GLU A 275 -33.33 -4.68 -18.47
C GLU A 275 -31.96 -4.01 -18.70
N TYR A 276 -31.19 -3.82 -17.62
CA TYR A 276 -29.82 -3.29 -17.71
C TYR A 276 -28.86 -4.42 -18.08
N THR A 277 -28.25 -4.35 -19.26
CA THR A 277 -27.30 -5.37 -19.74
C THR A 277 -25.91 -4.77 -19.90
N LEU A 278 -24.87 -5.54 -19.54
CA LEU A 278 -23.48 -5.12 -19.70
C LEU A 278 -23.15 -4.94 -21.18
N THR A 279 -22.83 -3.70 -21.56
CA THR A 279 -22.70 -3.27 -22.95
C THR A 279 -21.31 -2.74 -23.27
N GLY A 280 -20.50 -2.46 -22.25
CA GLY A 280 -19.10 -2.07 -22.39
C GLY A 280 -18.30 -2.31 -21.11
N GLU A 281 -17.03 -2.65 -21.28
CA GLU A 281 -16.09 -2.87 -20.18
C GLU A 281 -14.70 -2.31 -20.56
N SER A 282 -14.02 -1.67 -19.61
CA SER A 282 -12.66 -1.16 -19.79
C SER A 282 -11.63 -2.29 -19.77
N ASN A 283 -10.61 -2.21 -20.63
CA ASN A 283 -9.52 -3.17 -20.69
C ASN A 283 -8.43 -2.86 -19.66
N SER A 284 -8.70 -3.19 -18.38
CA SER A 284 -7.71 -3.13 -17.29
C SER A 284 -6.60 -4.21 -17.46
N ARG A 285 -6.90 -5.31 -18.14
CA ARG A 285 -6.01 -6.46 -18.35
C ARG A 285 -4.78 -6.14 -19.18
N ASN A 286 -4.93 -5.40 -20.28
CA ASN A 286 -3.80 -4.98 -21.13
C ASN A 286 -2.73 -4.20 -20.36
N TYR A 287 -3.12 -3.46 -19.32
CA TYR A 287 -2.18 -2.74 -18.46
C TYR A 287 -1.44 -3.70 -17.52
N LEU A 288 -2.15 -4.66 -16.94
CA LEU A 288 -1.57 -5.70 -16.09
C LEU A 288 -0.62 -6.63 -16.86
N ASP A 289 -0.99 -7.03 -18.08
CA ASP A 289 -0.16 -7.89 -18.93
C ASP A 289 1.14 -7.18 -19.35
N LYS A 290 1.08 -5.87 -19.61
CA LYS A 290 2.29 -5.08 -19.83
C LYS A 290 3.19 -5.10 -18.60
N LEU A 291 2.65 -4.87 -17.41
CA LEU A 291 3.42 -4.89 -16.15
C LEU A 291 4.06 -6.27 -15.89
N LYS A 292 3.36 -7.38 -16.18
CA LYS A 292 3.94 -8.72 -16.10
C LYS A 292 5.07 -8.97 -17.10
N ASN A 293 4.89 -8.54 -18.34
CA ASN A 293 5.92 -8.68 -19.37
C ASN A 293 7.17 -7.83 -19.06
N PHE A 294 6.98 -6.67 -18.42
CA PHE A 294 8.11 -5.88 -17.89
C PHE A 294 8.83 -6.61 -16.76
N GLN A 295 8.11 -7.29 -15.86
CA GLN A 295 8.70 -8.06 -14.76
C GLN A 295 9.53 -9.26 -15.24
N MET A 296 9.13 -9.95 -16.32
CA MET A 296 9.95 -11.02 -16.90
C MET A 296 11.25 -10.51 -17.55
N ASN A 297 11.25 -9.27 -18.04
CA ASN A 297 12.41 -8.67 -18.72
C ASN A 297 13.34 -7.92 -17.75
N HIS A 298 12.80 -7.41 -16.64
CA HIS A 298 13.51 -6.73 -15.57
C HIS A 298 13.24 -7.47 -14.26
N THR A 299 14.01 -8.51 -13.95
CA THR A 299 14.15 -9.07 -12.59
C THR A 299 14.80 -8.07 -11.61
N SER A 300 14.91 -6.80 -11.98
CA SER A 300 15.57 -5.76 -11.21
C SER A 300 14.59 -4.97 -10.37
N ILE A 301 15.12 -4.40 -9.30
CA ILE A 301 14.45 -3.54 -8.34
C ILE A 301 13.62 -2.40 -8.99
N VAL A 302 14.03 -1.95 -10.17
CA VAL A 302 13.35 -0.90 -10.93
C VAL A 302 11.94 -1.34 -11.36
N GLY A 303 11.77 -2.59 -11.78
CA GLY A 303 10.47 -3.14 -12.14
C GLY A 303 9.51 -3.21 -10.96
N GLU A 304 10.01 -3.55 -9.77
CA GLU A 304 9.23 -3.54 -8.53
C GLU A 304 8.78 -2.13 -8.15
N ILE A 305 9.66 -1.13 -8.33
CA ILE A 305 9.35 0.28 -8.08
C ILE A 305 8.27 0.79 -9.04
N GLU A 306 8.36 0.47 -10.33
CA GLU A 306 7.36 0.84 -11.33
C GLU A 306 6.00 0.20 -11.06
N ARG A 307 5.99 -1.08 -10.68
CA ARG A 307 4.77 -1.80 -10.25
C ARG A 307 4.14 -1.12 -9.04
N ALA A 308 4.94 -0.82 -8.02
CA ALA A 308 4.46 -0.12 -6.83
C ALA A 308 3.90 1.28 -7.15
N ARG A 309 4.53 2.00 -8.09
CA ARG A 309 4.07 3.31 -8.59
C ARG A 309 2.72 3.22 -9.30
N PHE A 310 2.51 2.17 -10.10
CA PHE A 310 1.23 1.95 -10.76
C PHE A 310 0.10 1.69 -9.76
N PHE A 311 0.32 0.79 -8.78
CA PHE A 311 -0.72 0.47 -7.81
C PHE A 311 -1.04 1.61 -6.85
N ILE A 312 -0.05 2.38 -6.40
CA ILE A 312 -0.36 3.55 -5.57
C ILE A 312 -1.14 4.62 -6.34
N PHE A 313 -0.90 4.75 -7.65
CA PHE A 313 -1.70 5.63 -8.50
C PHE A 313 -3.15 5.15 -8.59
N GLU A 314 -3.39 3.86 -8.82
CA GLU A 314 -4.74 3.28 -8.91
C GLU A 314 -5.49 3.33 -7.57
N GLU A 315 -4.81 3.10 -6.45
CA GLU A 315 -5.40 3.25 -5.12
C GLU A 315 -5.80 4.71 -4.83
N GLU A 316 -4.90 5.66 -5.09
CA GLU A 316 -5.22 7.08 -4.92
C GLU A 316 -6.34 7.51 -5.87
N PHE A 317 -6.33 7.00 -7.10
CA PHE A 317 -7.37 7.27 -8.10
C PHE A 317 -8.75 6.87 -7.60
N PHE A 318 -8.91 5.63 -7.12
CA PHE A 318 -10.18 5.16 -6.57
C PHE A 318 -10.58 5.95 -5.31
N HIS A 319 -9.61 6.26 -4.42
CA HIS A 319 -9.88 7.04 -3.22
C HIS A 319 -10.43 8.45 -3.53
N GLN A 320 -9.83 9.15 -4.49
CA GLN A 320 -10.30 10.50 -4.86
C GLN A 320 -11.67 10.45 -5.55
N LEU A 321 -11.94 9.42 -6.37
CA LEU A 321 -13.26 9.20 -6.94
C LEU A 321 -14.32 8.95 -5.86
N LEU A 322 -14.02 8.11 -4.86
CA LEU A 322 -14.92 7.81 -3.75
C LEU A 322 -15.26 9.08 -2.94
N LYS A 323 -14.24 9.90 -2.69
CA LYS A 323 -14.39 11.17 -1.97
C LYS A 323 -15.26 12.17 -2.72
N GLU A 324 -15.14 12.25 -4.05
CA GLU A 324 -16.02 13.09 -4.87
C GLU A 324 -17.43 12.51 -5.01
N ALA A 325 -17.57 11.20 -5.20
CA ALA A 325 -18.86 10.50 -5.32
C ALA A 325 -19.74 10.74 -4.09
N THR A 326 -19.13 10.76 -2.89
CA THR A 326 -19.83 11.09 -1.63
C THR A 326 -20.46 12.50 -1.66
N GLU A 327 -19.88 13.45 -2.39
CA GLU A 327 -20.43 14.80 -2.55
C GLU A 327 -21.47 14.91 -3.67
N LEU A 328 -21.67 13.85 -4.47
CA LEU A 328 -22.51 13.83 -5.68
C LEU A 328 -23.81 13.02 -5.53
N ILE A 329 -24.18 12.64 -4.31
CA ILE A 329 -25.40 11.85 -4.02
C ILE A 329 -26.66 12.51 -4.60
N SER A 330 -26.74 13.84 -4.60
CA SER A 330 -27.87 14.60 -5.17
C SER A 330 -28.04 14.43 -6.69
N TYR A 331 -27.03 13.90 -7.38
CA TYR A 331 -27.02 13.73 -8.84
C TYR A 331 -27.08 12.24 -9.25
N GLN A 332 -27.70 11.40 -8.41
CA GLN A 332 -27.90 9.96 -8.66
C GLN A 332 -26.57 9.17 -8.75
N VAL A 333 -25.57 9.60 -7.98
CA VAL A 333 -24.35 8.83 -7.74
C VAL A 333 -24.50 8.05 -6.44
N GLN A 334 -24.41 6.73 -6.52
CA GLN A 334 -24.43 5.83 -5.38
C GLN A 334 -23.05 5.23 -5.15
N VAL A 335 -22.72 5.02 -3.87
CA VAL A 335 -21.46 4.42 -3.45
C VAL A 335 -21.81 3.14 -2.69
N ASP A 336 -21.38 2.00 -3.22
CA ASP A 336 -21.57 0.68 -2.64
C ASP A 336 -20.20 0.04 -2.38
N GLY A 337 -19.63 0.33 -1.21
CA GLY A 337 -18.31 -0.19 -0.78
C GLY A 337 -17.19 0.10 -1.78
N ASN A 338 -16.79 -0.92 -2.55
CA ASN A 338 -15.74 -0.84 -3.58
C ASN A 338 -16.26 -0.48 -4.98
N LYS A 339 -17.53 -0.09 -5.11
CA LYS A 339 -18.18 0.23 -6.38
C LYS A 339 -18.88 1.59 -6.32
N ILE A 340 -18.71 2.38 -7.37
CA ILE A 340 -19.39 3.66 -7.58
C ILE A 340 -20.34 3.48 -8.76
N VAL A 341 -21.62 3.72 -8.54
CA VAL A 341 -22.67 3.58 -9.55
C VAL A 341 -23.19 4.96 -9.90
N VAL A 342 -23.07 5.35 -11.17
CA VAL A 342 -23.55 6.62 -11.70
C VAL A 342 -24.72 6.33 -12.62
N ASP A 343 -25.93 6.68 -12.18
CA ASP A 343 -27.14 6.53 -12.99
C ASP A 343 -27.35 7.76 -13.88
N LEU A 344 -27.39 7.55 -15.20
CA LEU A 344 -27.64 8.58 -16.21
C LEU A 344 -29.03 8.42 -16.88
N GLY A 345 -29.86 7.51 -16.35
CA GLY A 345 -31.21 7.18 -16.79
C GLY A 345 -31.25 6.04 -17.81
N GLU A 346 -30.69 6.26 -19.00
CA GLU A 346 -30.65 5.24 -20.07
C GLU A 346 -29.47 4.29 -19.94
N GLU A 347 -28.41 4.77 -19.27
CA GLU A 347 -27.14 4.09 -19.08
C GLU A 347 -26.71 4.26 -17.63
N ILE A 348 -26.08 3.22 -17.08
CA ILE A 348 -25.46 3.21 -15.77
C ILE A 348 -23.96 3.00 -15.98
N ILE A 349 -23.15 3.86 -15.38
CA ILE A 349 -21.69 3.71 -15.37
C ILE A 349 -21.29 3.19 -14.00
N GLU A 350 -20.63 2.04 -13.98
CA GLU A 350 -20.11 1.42 -12.77
C GLU A 350 -18.58 1.52 -12.75
N ILE A 351 -18.04 2.00 -11.64
CA ILE A 351 -16.59 2.13 -11.43
C ILE A 351 -16.24 1.31 -10.19
N GLU A 352 -15.47 0.24 -10.37
CA GLU A 352 -15.17 -0.74 -9.33
C GLU A 352 -13.66 -0.84 -9.09
N SER A 353 -13.26 -1.03 -7.82
CA SER A 353 -11.90 -1.41 -7.45
C SER A 353 -11.80 -2.93 -7.35
N VAL A 354 -11.10 -3.55 -8.30
CA VAL A 354 -10.99 -5.02 -8.43
C VAL A 354 -9.55 -5.46 -8.13
N LEU A 355 -9.40 -6.65 -7.53
CA LEU A 355 -8.08 -7.26 -7.31
C LEU A 355 -7.43 -7.63 -8.64
N ALA A 356 -6.15 -7.30 -8.80
CA ALA A 356 -5.38 -7.56 -10.01
C ALA A 356 -5.27 -9.07 -10.30
N GLU A 357 -5.10 -9.90 -9.27
CA GLU A 357 -4.98 -11.36 -9.40
C GLU A 357 -6.25 -11.99 -9.97
N THR A 358 -7.42 -11.57 -9.50
CA THR A 358 -8.72 -12.04 -10.00
C THR A 358 -8.92 -11.73 -11.50
N GLN A 359 -8.31 -10.67 -12.02
CA GLN A 359 -8.38 -10.33 -13.45
C GLN A 359 -7.43 -11.17 -14.32
N LEU A 360 -6.41 -11.78 -13.71
CA LEU A 360 -5.37 -12.54 -14.39
C LEU A 360 -5.72 -14.03 -14.49
N ASP A 361 -6.47 -14.57 -13.53
CA ASP A 361 -6.93 -15.96 -13.53
C ASP A 361 -8.06 -16.25 -14.53
N ASP A 362 -8.72 -15.21 -15.03
CA ASP A 362 -9.70 -15.26 -16.13
C ASP A 362 -9.06 -15.57 -17.51
N ASN A 363 -7.99 -16.36 -17.55
CA ASN A 363 -7.28 -16.84 -18.75
C ASN A 363 -8.15 -17.70 -19.70
N GLN A 364 -9.40 -18.01 -19.33
CA GLN A 364 -10.30 -18.81 -20.15
C GLN A 364 -11.36 -18.00 -20.92
N VAL A 365 -11.54 -16.71 -20.63
CA VAL A 365 -12.56 -15.90 -21.32
C VAL A 365 -11.87 -14.77 -22.10
N PRO A 366 -11.80 -14.85 -23.45
CA PRO A 366 -11.36 -13.69 -24.24
C PRO A 366 -12.28 -12.51 -23.92
N HIS A 367 -11.69 -11.32 -23.71
CA HIS A 367 -12.45 -10.08 -23.51
C HIS A 367 -13.58 -10.03 -24.55
N LYS A 368 -14.83 -10.08 -24.07
CA LYS A 368 -15.98 -9.98 -24.96
C LYS A 368 -15.90 -8.60 -25.62
N GLU A 369 -15.78 -8.58 -26.95
CA GLU A 369 -15.86 -7.34 -27.71
C GLU A 369 -17.31 -6.84 -27.67
N LEU A 370 -17.61 -6.02 -26.66
CA LEU A 370 -18.90 -5.37 -26.52
C LEU A 370 -18.87 -4.03 -27.27
N SER A 371 -20.05 -3.58 -27.71
CA SER A 371 -20.20 -2.38 -28.54
C SER A 371 -19.60 -1.11 -27.90
N HIS A 372 -19.63 -1.00 -26.57
CA HIS A 372 -19.18 0.18 -25.85
C HIS A 372 -17.82 0.03 -25.12
N ASN A 373 -17.01 -0.98 -25.43
CA ASN A 373 -15.69 -1.17 -24.80
C ASN A 373 -14.77 0.04 -24.99
N GLN A 374 -14.66 0.56 -26.21
CA GLN A 374 -13.82 1.74 -26.51
C GLN A 374 -14.25 2.97 -25.69
N ARG A 375 -15.56 3.11 -25.44
CA ARG A 375 -16.09 4.20 -24.63
C ARG A 375 -15.72 4.04 -23.16
N ALA A 376 -15.76 2.81 -22.61
CA ALA A 376 -15.32 2.53 -21.26
C ALA A 376 -13.81 2.81 -21.08
N ASP A 377 -12.99 2.48 -22.08
CA ASP A 377 -11.57 2.81 -22.10
C ASP A 377 -11.35 4.34 -22.12
N TYR A 378 -12.09 5.08 -22.94
CA TYR A 378 -11.99 6.54 -22.97
C TYR A 378 -12.42 7.19 -21.66
N ILE A 379 -13.45 6.67 -20.98
CA ILE A 379 -13.86 7.14 -19.65
C ILE A 379 -12.74 6.89 -18.65
N THR A 380 -12.13 5.70 -18.68
CA THR A 380 -11.03 5.35 -17.78
C THR A 380 -9.82 6.27 -17.99
N ILE A 381 -9.39 6.45 -19.25
CA ILE A 381 -8.29 7.35 -19.61
C ILE A 381 -8.61 8.79 -19.21
N PHE A 382 -9.83 9.25 -19.48
CA PHE A 382 -10.27 10.60 -19.11
C PHE A 382 -10.16 10.83 -17.59
N LEU A 383 -10.68 9.92 -16.77
CA LEU A 383 -10.66 10.05 -15.33
C LEU A 383 -9.24 10.02 -14.76
N ARG A 384 -8.35 9.16 -15.30
CA ARG A 384 -6.91 9.16 -14.94
C ARG A 384 -6.23 10.48 -15.29
N LEU A 385 -6.49 11.04 -16.47
CA LEU A 385 -5.96 12.34 -16.87
C LEU A 385 -6.49 13.48 -15.98
N MET A 386 -7.75 13.41 -15.57
CA MET A 386 -8.35 14.38 -14.65
C MET A 386 -7.68 14.34 -13.27
N LEU A 387 -7.28 13.17 -12.79
CA LEU A 387 -6.47 13.06 -11.56
C LEU A 387 -5.12 13.76 -11.70
N CYS A 388 -4.42 13.55 -12.81
CA CYS A 388 -3.17 14.26 -13.11
C CYS A 388 -3.37 15.79 -13.18
N ALA A 389 -4.48 16.25 -13.77
CA ALA A 389 -4.83 17.66 -13.81
C ALA A 389 -5.12 18.21 -12.39
N HIS A 390 -5.74 17.40 -11.53
CA HIS A 390 -5.96 17.75 -10.13
C HIS A 390 -4.64 17.88 -9.36
N PHE A 391 -3.70 16.95 -9.52
CA PHE A 391 -2.36 17.03 -8.95
C PHE A 391 -1.64 18.32 -9.36
N ARG A 392 -1.65 18.63 -10.67
CA ARG A 392 -1.09 19.87 -11.17
C ARG A 392 -1.72 21.11 -10.53
N SER A 393 -3.05 21.14 -10.42
CA SER A 393 -3.75 22.26 -9.76
C SER A 393 -3.39 22.38 -8.27
N ASN A 394 -3.28 21.26 -7.55
CA ASN A 394 -2.84 21.26 -6.16
C ASN A 394 -1.40 21.75 -6.02
N LEU A 395 -0.51 21.36 -6.93
CA LEU A 395 0.87 21.83 -6.96
C LEU A 395 0.94 23.33 -7.26
N GLU A 396 0.18 23.82 -8.23
CA GLU A 396 0.04 25.25 -8.51
C GLU A 396 -0.46 25.99 -7.26
N ASN A 397 -1.49 25.47 -6.57
CA ASN A 397 -1.99 26.05 -5.33
C ASN A 397 -0.93 26.06 -4.22
N LYS A 398 -0.12 25.00 -4.09
CA LYS A 398 1.01 24.93 -3.13
C LYS A 398 2.14 25.91 -3.48
N ARG A 399 2.29 26.29 -4.75
CA ARG A 399 3.27 27.30 -5.20
C ARG A 399 2.85 28.73 -4.89
N HIS A 400 1.55 29.00 -4.83
CA HIS A 400 1.06 30.31 -4.44
C HIS A 400 1.37 30.54 -2.96
N ASN A 401 1.80 31.77 -2.63
CA ASN A 401 2.05 32.13 -1.23
C ASN A 401 0.80 31.84 -0.40
N PRO A 402 0.95 31.28 0.81
CA PRO A 402 -0.19 31.03 1.68
C PRO A 402 -0.94 32.35 1.84
N THR A 403 -2.22 32.36 1.50
CA THR A 403 -3.07 33.51 1.79
C THR A 403 -2.93 33.79 3.27
N ALA A 404 -2.60 35.04 3.63
CA ALA A 404 -2.50 35.45 5.02
C ALA A 404 -3.73 34.94 5.76
N LEU A 405 -3.57 34.55 7.03
CA LEU A 405 -4.66 34.29 7.96
C LEU A 405 -5.48 35.57 8.13
N THR A 406 -6.20 35.98 7.10
CA THR A 406 -7.30 36.92 7.23
C THR A 406 -8.27 36.24 8.16
N VAL A 407 -8.70 36.99 9.16
CA VAL A 407 -9.70 36.62 10.14
C VAL A 407 -10.98 36.31 9.37
N HIS A 408 -11.08 35.08 8.85
CA HIS A 408 -12.32 34.58 8.30
C HIS A 408 -13.33 34.64 9.44
N PRO A 409 -14.48 35.30 9.25
CA PRO A 409 -15.56 35.27 10.23
C PRO A 409 -15.84 33.81 10.60
N PRO A 410 -15.99 33.47 11.89
CA PRO A 410 -16.32 32.12 12.29
C PRO A 410 -17.64 31.73 11.62
N GLY A 411 -17.57 30.84 10.62
CA GLY A 411 -18.74 30.37 9.87
C GLY A 411 -18.59 30.29 8.36
N THR A 412 -17.60 30.92 7.72
CA THR A 412 -17.35 30.66 6.29
C THR A 412 -16.49 29.40 6.14
N PRO A 413 -17.01 28.28 5.60
CA PRO A 413 -16.17 27.13 5.33
C PRO A 413 -15.05 27.59 4.40
N LYS A 414 -13.79 27.24 4.72
CA LYS A 414 -12.66 27.35 3.79
C LYS A 414 -13.19 26.90 2.43
N GLN A 415 -13.06 27.70 1.37
CA GLN A 415 -13.42 27.25 0.02
C GLN A 415 -12.65 25.96 -0.24
N LYS A 416 -13.34 24.84 -0.01
CA LYS A 416 -12.80 23.50 -0.16
C LYS A 416 -12.52 23.41 -1.64
N VAL A 417 -11.25 23.23 -2.02
CA VAL A 417 -10.88 22.97 -3.41
C VAL A 417 -11.73 21.79 -3.85
N GLN A 418 -12.70 22.04 -4.72
CA GLN A 418 -13.67 21.03 -5.14
C GLN A 418 -12.93 20.03 -6.04
N LEU A 419 -13.07 18.75 -5.71
CA LEU A 419 -12.60 17.67 -6.58
C LEU A 419 -13.49 17.66 -7.81
N ASN A 420 -12.86 17.72 -8.99
CA ASN A 420 -13.53 17.75 -10.29
C ASN A 420 -13.00 16.59 -11.15
N LEU A 421 -13.32 15.35 -10.81
CA LEU A 421 -13.02 14.16 -11.60
C LEU A 421 -14.30 13.66 -12.28
N LEU A 422 -15.33 13.34 -11.50
CA LEU A 422 -16.65 12.85 -11.96
C LEU A 422 -17.56 13.99 -12.44
N ARG A 423 -17.51 15.15 -11.78
CA ARG A 423 -18.34 16.33 -12.10
C ARG A 423 -18.30 16.73 -13.58
N PRO A 424 -17.13 16.88 -14.22
CA PRO A 424 -17.08 17.27 -15.62
C PRO A 424 -17.63 16.18 -16.56
N LEU A 425 -17.49 14.90 -16.20
CA LEU A 425 -18.05 13.79 -16.98
C LEU A 425 -19.58 13.82 -16.93
N ILE A 426 -20.15 13.82 -15.73
CA ILE A 426 -21.60 13.83 -15.51
C ILE A 426 -22.22 15.12 -16.06
N GLY A 427 -21.59 16.27 -15.80
CA GLY A 427 -22.05 17.57 -16.26
C GLY A 427 -22.12 17.67 -17.78
N ASN A 428 -21.06 17.25 -18.50
CA ASN A 428 -21.05 17.25 -19.96
C ASN A 428 -22.05 16.24 -20.54
N TYR A 429 -22.19 15.07 -19.93
CA TYR A 429 -23.19 14.09 -20.36
C TYR A 429 -24.61 14.63 -20.22
N ARG A 430 -24.96 15.15 -19.04
CA ARG A 430 -26.26 15.76 -18.77
C ARG A 430 -26.51 16.93 -19.71
N HIS A 431 -25.52 17.82 -19.90
CA HIS A 431 -25.62 18.92 -20.84
C HIS A 431 -25.96 18.45 -22.25
N ASN A 432 -25.24 17.45 -22.77
CA ASN A 432 -25.53 16.90 -24.10
C ASN A 432 -26.92 16.28 -24.20
N LYS A 433 -27.38 15.55 -23.18
CA LYS A 433 -28.75 15.01 -23.12
C LYS A 433 -29.80 16.14 -23.15
N HIS A 434 -29.56 17.22 -22.40
CA HIS A 434 -30.48 18.37 -22.40
C HIS A 434 -30.47 19.11 -23.73
N LEU A 435 -29.33 19.22 -24.41
CA LEU A 435 -29.28 19.77 -25.76
C LEU A 435 -30.08 18.93 -26.76
N GLN A 436 -30.03 17.60 -26.65
CA GLN A 436 -30.84 16.70 -27.48
C GLN A 436 -32.34 16.84 -27.18
N LEU A 437 -32.73 16.86 -25.91
CA LEU A 437 -34.12 17.09 -25.50
C LEU A 437 -34.64 18.43 -26.01
N LEU A 438 -33.87 19.50 -25.84
CA LEU A 438 -34.26 20.83 -26.33
C LEU A 438 -34.37 20.88 -27.85
N LYS A 439 -33.44 20.22 -28.58
CA LYS A 439 -33.53 20.11 -30.04
C LYS A 439 -34.82 19.40 -30.47
N ASN A 440 -35.18 18.29 -29.80
CA ASN A 440 -36.40 17.55 -30.08
C ASN A 440 -37.66 18.40 -29.78
N ILE A 441 -37.65 19.17 -28.67
CA ILE A 441 -38.74 20.09 -28.31
C ILE A 441 -38.90 21.20 -29.36
N ILE A 442 -37.79 21.80 -29.79
CA ILE A 442 -37.79 22.81 -30.86
C ILE A 442 -38.36 22.21 -32.15
N GLU A 443 -37.93 21.01 -32.54
CA GLU A 443 -38.44 20.32 -33.73
C GLU A 443 -39.95 20.06 -33.64
N MET A 444 -40.43 19.53 -32.51
CA MET A 444 -41.87 19.31 -32.30
C MET A 444 -42.68 20.60 -32.41
N LEU A 445 -42.18 21.69 -31.83
CA LEU A 445 -42.88 22.97 -31.84
C LEU A 445 -42.85 23.64 -33.22
N ILE A 446 -41.79 23.49 -34.00
CA ILE A 446 -41.75 23.97 -35.40
C ILE A 446 -42.76 23.19 -36.25
N ARG A 447 -42.84 21.86 -36.11
CA ARG A 447 -43.84 21.02 -36.78
C ARG A 447 -45.29 21.44 -36.44
N ASN A 448 -45.54 21.91 -35.22
CA ASN A 448 -46.85 22.41 -34.83
C ASN A 448 -47.22 23.75 -35.51
N ILE A 449 -46.22 24.56 -35.87
CA ILE A 449 -46.45 25.91 -36.44
C ILE A 449 -46.54 25.87 -37.96
N TYR A 450 -45.69 25.06 -38.61
CA TYR A 450 -45.63 24.90 -40.07
C TYR A 450 -46.03 23.46 -40.43
N LEU A 451 -47.18 23.29 -41.08
CA LEU A 451 -47.70 21.98 -41.48
C LEU A 451 -46.93 21.35 -42.66
N ASP A 452 -46.16 22.14 -43.42
CA ASP A 452 -45.39 21.67 -44.58
C ASP A 452 -44.04 21.08 -44.13
N ASP A 453 -43.87 19.75 -44.22
CA ASP A 453 -42.63 19.04 -43.82
C ASP A 453 -41.38 19.56 -44.57
N GLU A 454 -41.51 20.04 -45.81
CA GLU A 454 -40.39 20.61 -46.58
C GLU A 454 -39.90 21.95 -46.00
N LYS A 455 -40.82 22.82 -45.55
CA LYS A 455 -40.46 24.10 -44.90
C LYS A 455 -39.88 23.89 -43.51
N VAL A 456 -40.33 22.86 -42.80
CA VAL A 456 -39.75 22.48 -41.49
C VAL A 456 -38.29 22.06 -41.67
N ALA A 457 -37.97 21.28 -42.71
CA ALA A 457 -36.59 20.87 -43.00
C ALA A 457 -35.69 22.05 -43.41
N GLU A 458 -36.20 22.99 -44.21
CA GLU A 458 -35.52 24.23 -44.59
C GLU A 458 -35.22 25.12 -43.37
N ILE A 459 -36.20 25.33 -42.48
CA ILE A 459 -36.03 26.12 -41.26
C ILE A 459 -35.03 25.47 -40.30
N MET A 460 -35.09 24.14 -40.12
CA MET A 460 -34.18 23.42 -39.21
C MET A 460 -32.71 23.46 -39.67
N SER A 461 -32.45 23.58 -40.97
CA SER A 461 -31.10 23.56 -41.54
C SER A 461 -30.48 24.95 -41.71
N GLU A 462 -31.26 25.94 -42.15
CA GLU A 462 -30.74 27.28 -42.43
C GLU A 462 -30.87 28.25 -41.23
N HIS A 463 -31.92 28.08 -40.43
CA HIS A 463 -32.33 29.07 -39.42
C HIS A 463 -32.00 28.69 -37.98
N ILE A 464 -31.51 27.46 -37.73
CA ILE A 464 -31.06 27.00 -36.41
C ILE A 464 -29.55 26.80 -36.41
N LYS A 465 -28.84 27.65 -35.67
CA LYS A 465 -27.39 27.51 -35.44
C LYS A 465 -27.12 27.15 -34.00
N LEU A 466 -26.59 25.94 -33.77
CA LEU A 466 -26.11 25.50 -32.46
C LEU A 466 -24.62 25.80 -32.33
N THR A 467 -24.27 26.78 -31.49
CA THR A 467 -22.89 27.06 -31.13
C THR A 467 -22.57 26.37 -29.80
N ARG A 468 -21.62 25.43 -29.82
CA ARG A 468 -21.17 24.71 -28.62
C ARG A 468 -19.92 25.37 -28.04
N HIS A 469 -19.73 25.27 -26.73
CA HIS A 469 -18.53 25.67 -26.01
C HIS A 469 -18.21 27.18 -26.07
N LEU A 470 -19.20 28.03 -25.76
CA LEU A 470 -19.07 29.48 -25.73
C LEU A 470 -18.22 30.00 -24.55
N ALA A 471 -18.12 29.24 -23.47
CA ALA A 471 -17.33 29.60 -22.28
C ALA A 471 -15.81 29.51 -22.49
N GLU A 472 -15.33 29.07 -23.66
CA GLU A 472 -13.91 28.91 -23.96
C GLU A 472 -13.29 30.22 -24.47
N PRO A 473 -12.39 30.88 -23.72
CA PRO A 473 -11.60 31.97 -24.27
C PRO A 473 -10.67 31.43 -25.35
N LYS A 474 -10.87 31.85 -26.60
CA LYS A 474 -10.10 31.40 -27.78
C LYS A 474 -8.58 31.52 -27.58
N SER A 475 -8.15 32.50 -26.77
CA SER A 475 -6.74 32.78 -26.47
C SER A 475 -6.06 31.76 -25.55
N GLN A 476 -6.80 31.03 -24.70
CA GLN A 476 -6.20 30.14 -23.68
C GLN A 476 -6.17 28.66 -24.10
N LYS A 477 -6.84 28.27 -25.21
CA LYS A 477 -6.85 26.89 -25.72
C LYS A 477 -5.46 26.28 -25.91
N ASN A 478 -4.48 27.11 -26.27
CA ASN A 478 -3.11 26.66 -26.51
C ASN A 478 -2.28 26.52 -25.21
N GLN A 479 -2.74 27.08 -24.08
CA GLN A 479 -1.97 27.08 -22.83
C GLN A 479 -2.36 25.93 -21.90
N ASP A 480 -3.65 25.54 -21.87
CA ASP A 480 -4.12 24.44 -21.03
C ASP A 480 -5.14 23.56 -21.77
N PRO A 481 -4.80 22.30 -22.12
CA PRO A 481 -5.71 21.40 -22.81
C PRO A 481 -6.91 20.98 -21.96
N PHE A 482 -6.85 21.15 -20.63
CA PHE A 482 -7.92 20.76 -19.70
C PHE A 482 -8.94 21.85 -19.41
N ILE A 483 -8.85 23.03 -20.05
CA ILE A 483 -9.79 24.14 -19.83
C ILE A 483 -11.24 23.68 -19.97
N ARG A 484 -11.53 22.82 -20.96
CA ARG A 484 -12.86 22.25 -21.22
C ARG A 484 -13.46 21.47 -20.05
N CYS A 485 -12.59 20.90 -19.22
CA CYS A 485 -12.98 20.10 -18.07
C CYS A 485 -12.99 20.93 -16.79
N LYS A 486 -12.35 22.12 -16.81
CA LYS A 486 -12.31 23.08 -15.70
C LYS A 486 -13.42 24.13 -15.79
N THR A 487 -13.92 24.43 -16.98
CA THR A 487 -15.04 25.35 -17.19
C THR A 487 -16.34 24.58 -17.44
N PRO A 488 -17.48 25.04 -16.87
CA PRO A 488 -18.76 24.42 -17.14
C PRO A 488 -19.14 24.59 -18.62
N PRO A 489 -19.78 23.57 -19.25
CA PRO A 489 -20.20 23.68 -20.63
C PRO A 489 -21.28 24.75 -20.80
N VAL A 490 -21.13 25.56 -21.85
CA VAL A 490 -22.11 26.56 -22.29
C VAL A 490 -22.33 26.40 -23.79
N SER A 491 -23.58 26.22 -24.19
CA SER A 491 -24.02 26.11 -25.58
C SER A 491 -25.17 27.07 -25.85
N GLU A 492 -25.29 27.58 -27.06
CA GLU A 492 -26.34 28.51 -27.46
C GLU A 492 -27.02 28.04 -28.75
N PHE A 493 -28.35 28.05 -28.74
CA PHE A 493 -29.17 27.92 -29.94
C PHE A 493 -29.57 29.31 -30.41
N LEU A 494 -29.20 29.64 -31.64
CA LEU A 494 -29.67 30.82 -32.36
C LEU A 494 -30.75 30.36 -33.34
N LEU A 495 -31.98 30.81 -33.14
CA LEU A 495 -33.09 30.57 -34.05
C LEU A 495 -33.55 31.89 -34.68
N GLU A 496 -33.66 31.94 -35.99
CA GLU A 496 -34.19 33.08 -36.74
C GLU A 496 -35.47 32.65 -37.47
N LEU A 497 -36.63 32.87 -36.88
CA LEU A 497 -37.91 32.37 -37.40
C LEU A 497 -38.68 33.48 -38.13
N PRO A 498 -39.01 33.33 -39.42
CA PRO A 498 -39.83 34.29 -40.15
C PRO A 498 -41.31 34.17 -39.74
N SER A 499 -41.99 35.30 -39.51
CA SER A 499 -43.44 35.30 -39.21
C SER A 499 -44.28 34.71 -40.35
N ARG A 500 -45.45 34.13 -40.03
CA ARG A 500 -46.42 33.61 -41.02
C ARG A 500 -46.82 34.61 -42.11
N SER A 501 -46.75 35.91 -41.81
CA SER A 501 -47.05 36.99 -42.78
C SER A 501 -45.80 37.59 -43.45
N GLY A 502 -44.58 37.14 -43.09
CA GLY A 502 -43.31 37.68 -43.58
C GLY A 502 -42.95 39.10 -43.12
N ALA A 503 -43.72 39.70 -42.20
CA ALA A 503 -43.58 41.12 -41.84
C ALA A 503 -42.47 41.41 -40.81
N PHE A 504 -42.00 40.40 -40.07
CA PHE A 504 -40.91 40.52 -39.10
C PHE A 504 -40.23 39.17 -38.90
N THR A 505 -38.99 39.20 -38.43
CA THR A 505 -38.21 38.01 -38.07
C THR A 505 -38.06 37.94 -36.56
N LEU A 506 -38.41 36.80 -35.97
CA LEU A 506 -38.23 36.54 -34.55
C LEU A 506 -36.86 35.90 -34.33
N LYS A 507 -35.99 36.58 -33.58
CA LYS A 507 -34.69 36.04 -33.18
C LYS A 507 -34.76 35.50 -31.77
N VAL A 508 -34.67 34.18 -31.62
CA VAL A 508 -34.68 33.49 -30.33
C VAL A 508 -33.28 32.99 -30.03
N ILE A 509 -32.78 33.33 -28.84
CA ILE A 509 -31.47 32.92 -28.34
C ILE A 509 -31.69 32.10 -27.08
N ILE A 510 -31.36 30.81 -27.14
CA ILE A 510 -31.47 29.90 -26.01
C ILE A 510 -30.07 29.50 -25.56
N THR A 511 -29.62 30.04 -24.44
CA THR A 511 -28.32 29.72 -23.85
C THR A 511 -28.51 28.64 -22.78
N VAL A 512 -27.94 27.46 -23.00
CA VAL A 512 -27.88 26.38 -22.02
C VAL A 512 -26.52 26.41 -21.35
N SER A 513 -26.49 26.61 -20.04
CA SER A 513 -25.27 26.69 -19.24
C SER A 513 -25.34 25.73 -18.05
N ALA A 514 -24.23 25.07 -17.76
CA ALA A 514 -24.05 24.41 -16.48
C ALA A 514 -23.61 25.42 -15.41
N THR A 515 -24.04 25.19 -14.18
CA THR A 515 -23.63 25.92 -12.98
C THR A 515 -22.16 25.64 -12.62
N SER A 516 -21.59 26.38 -11.67
CA SER A 516 -20.21 26.19 -11.22
C SER A 516 -19.93 24.79 -10.64
N SER A 517 -20.97 24.04 -10.25
CA SER A 517 -20.87 22.66 -9.80
C SER A 517 -20.89 21.62 -10.93
N PHE A 518 -20.92 22.07 -12.20
CA PHE A 518 -21.06 21.31 -13.46
C PHE A 518 -22.38 20.56 -13.65
N CYS A 519 -23.04 20.14 -12.58
CA CYS A 519 -24.18 19.24 -12.66
C CYS A 519 -25.54 19.97 -12.71
N GLY A 520 -25.65 21.16 -12.13
CA GLY A 520 -26.86 21.98 -12.21
C GLY A 520 -26.96 22.64 -13.58
N LEU A 521 -28.12 22.58 -14.22
CA LEU A 521 -28.38 23.15 -15.54
C LEU A 521 -29.25 24.40 -15.42
N GLN A 522 -28.96 25.38 -16.26
CA GLN A 522 -29.67 26.64 -16.33
C GLN A 522 -29.86 27.00 -17.79
N VAL A 523 -31.09 27.27 -18.19
CA VAL A 523 -31.46 27.65 -19.56
C VAL A 523 -31.93 29.09 -19.56
N ARG A 524 -31.23 29.98 -20.24
CA ARG A 524 -31.63 31.38 -20.42
C ARG A 524 -32.20 31.57 -21.82
N LEU A 525 -33.43 32.06 -21.89
CA LEU A 525 -34.18 32.30 -23.11
C LEU A 525 -34.30 33.81 -23.33
N ARG A 526 -33.78 34.29 -24.47
CA ARG A 526 -33.90 35.68 -24.91
C ARG A 526 -34.60 35.74 -26.27
N MET A 527 -35.64 36.55 -26.40
CA MET A 527 -36.36 36.75 -27.66
C MET A 527 -36.33 38.20 -28.10
N PHE A 528 -36.06 38.41 -29.39
CA PHE A 528 -36.03 39.71 -30.03
C PHE A 528 -36.93 39.72 -31.25
N LYS A 529 -37.72 40.78 -31.42
CA LYS A 529 -38.46 41.05 -32.66
C LYS A 529 -37.61 41.97 -33.52
N ILE A 530 -37.33 41.56 -34.75
CA ILE A 530 -36.54 42.36 -35.71
C ILE A 530 -37.47 42.86 -36.82
N LEU A 531 -37.62 44.19 -36.91
CA LEU A 531 -38.20 44.89 -38.06
C LEU A 531 -37.09 45.67 -38.75
N ASP A 532 -36.72 45.27 -39.98
CA ASP A 532 -35.67 45.84 -40.85
C ASP A 532 -34.28 46.10 -40.21
N LYS A 533 -34.18 46.95 -39.17
CA LYS A 533 -32.96 47.28 -38.42
C LYS A 533 -33.15 47.50 -36.91
N ASP A 534 -34.37 47.61 -36.41
CA ASP A 534 -34.64 47.80 -34.99
C ASP A 534 -34.98 46.46 -34.32
N SER A 535 -34.30 46.17 -33.19
CA SER A 535 -34.51 44.97 -32.39
C SER A 535 -35.18 45.32 -31.06
N GLU A 536 -36.43 44.88 -30.88
CA GLU A 536 -37.15 45.01 -29.60
C GLU A 536 -37.00 43.72 -28.80
N MET A 537 -36.52 43.82 -27.54
CA MET A 537 -36.44 42.65 -26.65
C MET A 537 -37.82 42.34 -26.10
N LEU A 538 -38.33 41.15 -26.41
CA LEU A 538 -39.65 40.70 -25.95
C LEU A 538 -39.56 39.97 -24.61
N LEU A 539 -38.56 39.09 -24.44
CA LEU A 539 -38.44 38.20 -23.28
C LEU A 539 -36.96 37.99 -22.92
N ASP A 540 -36.65 37.97 -21.62
CA ASP A 540 -35.38 37.52 -21.04
C ASP A 540 -35.68 36.78 -19.73
N VAL A 541 -35.74 35.45 -19.80
CA VAL A 541 -36.14 34.59 -18.67
C VAL A 541 -35.12 33.46 -18.51
N THR A 542 -34.91 33.05 -17.26
CA THR A 542 -34.03 31.94 -16.92
C THR A 542 -34.80 30.82 -16.24
N PHE A 543 -34.63 29.60 -16.73
CA PHE A 543 -35.30 28.39 -16.28
C PHE A 543 -34.30 27.36 -15.75
N SER A 544 -34.77 26.48 -14.87
CA SER A 544 -34.00 25.34 -14.34
C SER A 544 -34.47 24.00 -14.90
N ASP A 545 -35.76 23.87 -15.26
CA ASP A 545 -36.32 22.70 -15.94
C ASP A 545 -36.55 23.00 -17.43
N VAL A 546 -36.36 21.98 -18.28
CA VAL A 546 -36.60 22.05 -19.72
C VAL A 546 -38.10 22.11 -20.02
N ARG A 547 -38.95 21.55 -19.17
CA ARG A 547 -40.41 21.59 -19.33
C ARG A 547 -40.95 23.02 -19.27
N ASP A 548 -40.44 23.82 -18.33
CA ASP A 548 -40.81 25.23 -18.23
C ASP A 548 -40.39 26.03 -19.49
N VAL A 549 -39.26 25.64 -20.10
CA VAL A 549 -38.80 26.21 -21.37
C VAL A 549 -39.75 25.84 -22.50
N GLN A 550 -40.22 24.59 -22.56
CA GLN A 550 -41.19 24.13 -23.56
C GLN A 550 -42.51 24.91 -23.44
N ASP A 551 -43.04 25.07 -22.22
CA ASP A 551 -44.28 25.79 -21.99
C ASP A 551 -44.13 27.27 -22.37
N CYS A 552 -43.02 27.90 -21.98
CA CYS A 552 -42.73 29.28 -22.35
C CYS A 552 -42.57 29.46 -23.87
N LEU A 553 -41.85 28.55 -24.53
CA LEU A 553 -41.67 28.56 -25.98
C LEU A 553 -43.01 28.36 -26.70
N SER A 554 -43.81 27.39 -26.29
CA SER A 554 -45.13 27.13 -26.88
C SER A 554 -46.07 28.34 -26.75
N TRP A 555 -46.09 28.99 -25.58
CA TRP A 555 -46.85 30.21 -25.36
C TRP A 555 -46.36 31.36 -26.24
N SER A 556 -45.04 31.58 -26.27
CA SER A 556 -44.44 32.67 -27.03
C SER A 556 -44.62 32.51 -28.53
N TRP A 557 -44.46 31.30 -29.05
CA TRP A 557 -44.66 31.02 -30.47
C TRP A 557 -46.12 31.15 -30.88
N ASN A 558 -47.08 30.67 -30.08
CA ASN A 558 -48.51 30.91 -30.36
C ASN A 558 -48.90 32.38 -30.33
N ARG A 559 -48.18 33.22 -29.57
CA ARG A 559 -48.46 34.64 -29.42
C ARG A 559 -47.84 35.50 -30.52
N TYR A 560 -46.65 35.14 -30.99
CA TYR A 560 -45.81 35.98 -31.84
C TYR A 560 -45.50 35.40 -33.23
N LEU A 561 -45.72 34.11 -33.51
CA LEU A 561 -45.62 33.50 -34.84
C LEU A 561 -47.01 33.14 -35.37
#